data_AF-A0AAP3E5E4-F1
#
_entry.id   AF-A0AAP3E5E4-F1
#
_cell.length_a   1.000
_cell.length_b   1.000
_cell.length_c   1.000
_cell.angle_alpha   90.00
_cell.angle_beta   90.00
_cell.angle_gamma   90.00
#
_symmetry.space_group_name_H-M   'P 1'
#
loop_
_entity.id
_entity.type
_entity.pdbx_description
1 polymer ?
#
loop_
_entity_poly.entity_id
_entity_poly.type
_entity_poly.pdbx_seq_one_letter_code
_entity_poly.pdbx_strand_id
1 'polypeptide(L)' 'MGSFEFTPSNFPFENRNALLDDYTPDELVGRDEEIREYHAALQPAIDGSQPDNIFLFGKTGVGKTA' A
#
# COMPACT_ATOMS: atom_id res chain seq x y z
N MET A 1 43.16 -10.77 -12.82
CA MET A 1 41.72 -10.60 -12.52
C MET A 1 41.63 -9.97 -11.15
N GLY A 2 41.41 -8.66 -11.05
CA GLY A 2 41.19 -8.00 -9.75
C GLY A 2 39.74 -8.19 -9.34
N SER A 3 39.49 -8.81 -8.19
CA SER A 3 38.17 -8.85 -7.57
C SER A 3 37.91 -7.51 -6.89
N PHE A 4 36.89 -6.78 -7.37
CA PHE A 4 36.37 -5.62 -6.65
C PHE A 4 35.41 -6.11 -5.58
N GLU A 5 35.70 -5.79 -4.32
CA GLU A 5 34.83 -6.08 -3.19
C GLU A 5 34.07 -4.79 -2.84
N PHE A 6 32.74 -4.81 -3.05
CA PHE A 6 31.87 -3.69 -2.71
C PHE A 6 31.43 -3.82 -1.27
N THR A 7 32.06 -3.09 -0.35
CA THR A 7 31.56 -2.94 1.02
C THR A 7 30.55 -1.80 1.11
N PRO A 8 29.32 -2.05 1.60
CA PRO A 8 28.33 -1.01 1.78
C PRO A 8 28.77 -0.03 2.89
N SER A 9 29.06 1.21 2.52
CA SER A 9 29.25 2.32 3.48
C SER A 9 27.92 2.66 4.14
N ASN A 10 27.95 2.97 5.44
CA ASN A 10 26.81 3.26 6.33
C ASN A 10 25.57 3.80 5.59
N PHE A 11 24.55 2.95 5.41
CA PHE A 11 23.33 3.31 4.70
C PHE A 11 22.36 4.01 5.66
N PRO A 12 21.85 5.21 5.34
CA PRO A 12 20.96 5.97 6.23
C PRO A 12 19.53 5.41 6.32
N PHE A 13 19.27 4.27 5.68
CA PHE A 13 17.95 3.66 5.58
C PHE A 13 17.98 2.29 6.27
N GLU A 14 17.11 2.10 7.25
CA GLU A 14 16.88 0.81 7.88
C GLU A 14 16.11 -0.15 6.94
N ASN A 15 15.13 0.38 6.20
CA ASN A 15 14.40 -0.36 5.19
C ASN A 15 14.16 0.51 3.94
N ARG A 16 14.97 0.29 2.89
CA ARG A 16 14.82 0.99 1.60
C ARG A 16 13.57 0.55 0.83
N ASN A 17 13.09 -0.67 1.05
CA ASN A 17 11.93 -1.19 0.33
C ASN A 17 10.66 -0.46 0.73
N ALA A 18 10.58 0.06 1.97
CA ALA A 18 9.45 0.88 2.44
C ALA A 18 9.24 2.19 1.66
N LEU A 19 10.23 2.61 0.87
CA LEU A 19 10.18 3.82 0.03
C LEU A 19 9.83 3.51 -1.43
N LEU A 20 9.67 2.24 -1.79
CA LEU A 20 9.28 1.85 -3.15
C LEU A 20 7.76 1.97 -3.29
N ASP A 21 7.31 2.28 -4.52
CA ASP A 21 5.89 2.50 -4.82
C ASP A 21 5.04 1.23 -4.67
N ASP A 22 5.66 0.04 -4.68
CA ASP A 22 5.02 -1.26 -4.50
C ASP A 22 4.99 -1.73 -3.04
N TYR A 23 5.47 -0.91 -2.10
CA TYR A 23 5.40 -1.21 -0.70
C TYR A 23 4.00 -0.95 -0.14
N THR A 24 3.32 -2.02 0.25
CA THR A 24 2.05 -1.94 0.99
C THR A 24 2.36 -1.89 2.49
N PRO A 25 2.09 -0.77 3.19
CA PRO A 25 2.26 -0.69 4.64
C PRO A 25 1.16 -1.45 5.37
N ASP A 26 1.46 -1.93 6.59
CA ASP A 26 0.46 -2.59 7.45
C ASP A 26 -0.65 -1.64 7.92
N GLU A 27 -0.34 -0.35 8.01
CA GLU A 27 -1.27 0.71 8.43
C GLU A 27 -1.25 1.87 7.44
N LEU A 28 -2.43 2.24 6.93
CA LEU A 28 -2.61 3.41 6.07
C LEU A 28 -3.05 4.61 6.90
N VAL A 29 -2.07 5.33 7.44
CA VAL A 29 -2.31 6.49 8.32
C VAL A 29 -3.21 7.54 7.64
N GLY A 30 -4.27 7.96 8.32
CA GLY A 30 -5.19 9.00 7.86
C GLY A 30 -6.22 8.54 6.84
N ARG A 31 -6.43 7.22 6.67
CA ARG A 31 -7.46 6.64 5.80
C ARG A 31 -8.55 5.86 6.53
N ASP A 32 -8.70 6.08 7.84
CA ASP A 32 -9.60 5.29 8.67
C ASP A 32 -11.08 5.41 8.24
N GLU A 33 -11.48 6.58 7.73
CA GLU A 33 -12.83 6.82 7.25
C GLU A 33 -13.09 6.10 5.93
N GLU A 34 -12.18 6.20 4.96
CA GLU A 34 -12.29 5.53 3.67
C GLU A 34 -12.24 4.00 3.84
N ILE A 35 -11.36 3.48 4.70
CA ILE A 35 -11.27 2.04 5.01
C ILE A 35 -12.60 1.53 5.57
N ARG A 36 -13.23 2.29 6.47
CA ARG A 36 -14.53 1.93 7.05
C ARG A 36 -15.63 1.88 6.00
N GLU A 37 -15.64 2.83 5.07
CA GLU A 37 -16.60 2.87 3.96
C GLU A 37 -16.42 1.66 3.03
N TYR A 38 -15.18 1.30 2.67
CA TYR A 38 -14.92 0.09 1.89
C TYR A 38 -15.36 -1.17 2.62
N HIS A 39 -15.07 -1.29 3.91
CA HIS A 39 -15.48 -2.44 4.69
C HIS A 39 -17.00 -2.60 4.71
N ALA A 40 -17.74 -1.49 4.88
CA ALA A 40 -19.21 -1.52 4.85
C ALA A 40 -19.75 -1.94 3.47
N ALA A 41 -19.16 -1.43 2.39
CA ALA A 41 -19.62 -1.74 1.03
C ALA A 41 -19.23 -3.16 0.55
N LEU A 42 -18.14 -3.73 1.07
CA LEU A 42 -17.69 -5.09 0.76
C LEU A 42 -18.23 -6.15 1.74
N GLN A 43 -18.75 -5.75 2.90
CA GLN A 43 -19.37 -6.66 3.88
C GLN A 43 -20.39 -7.63 3.24
N PRO A 44 -21.28 -7.21 2.32
CA PRO A 44 -22.25 -8.13 1.72
C PRO A 44 -21.58 -9.28 0.94
N ALA A 45 -20.41 -9.04 0.34
CA ALA A 45 -19.64 -10.08 -0.37
C ALA A 45 -19.10 -11.15 0.59
N ILE A 46 -18.65 -10.72 1.77
CA ILE A 46 -18.20 -11.63 2.85
C ILE A 46 -19.39 -12.47 3.33
N ASP A 47 -20.57 -11.85 3.43
CA ASP A 47 -21.80 -12.50 3.88
C ASP A 47 -22.47 -13.37 2.79
N GLY A 48 -21.84 -13.51 1.61
CA GLY A 48 -22.31 -14.36 0.51
C GLY A 48 -23.46 -13.75 -0.30
N SER A 49 -23.68 -12.45 -0.17
CA SER A 49 -24.66 -11.67 -0.93
C SER A 49 -23.96 -10.72 -1.91
N GLN A 50 -24.73 -10.08 -2.80
CA GLN A 50 -24.14 -9.21 -3.82
C GLN A 50 -23.67 -7.89 -3.16
N PRO A 51 -22.37 -7.53 -3.22
CA PRO A 51 -21.87 -6.24 -2.72
C PRO A 51 -22.27 -5.07 -3.62
N ASP A 52 -22.18 -3.87 -3.06
CA ASP A 52 -22.34 -2.64 -3.82
C ASP A 52 -21.12 -2.39 -4.73
N ASN A 53 -21.37 -1.84 -5.92
CA ASN A 53 -20.28 -1.42 -6.81
C ASN A 53 -19.63 -0.14 -6.28
N ILE A 54 -18.34 -0.19 -5.99
CA ILE A 54 -17.56 0.94 -5.47
C ILE A 54 -16.74 1.56 -6.62
N PHE A 55 -16.81 2.89 -6.77
CA PHE A 55 -15.97 3.61 -7.71
C PHE A 55 -14.96 4.49 -6.98
N LEU A 56 -13.69 4.09 -7.03
CA LEU A 56 -12.60 4.77 -6.37
C LEU A 56 -12.10 5.95 -7.23
N PHE A 57 -12.36 7.19 -6.81
CA PHE A 57 -11.85 8.39 -7.50
C PHE A 57 -10.85 9.15 -6.62
N GLY A 58 -9.87 9.79 -7.26
CA GLY A 58 -8.91 10.65 -6.57
C GLY A 58 -7.83 11.15 -7.53
N LYS A 59 -7.08 12.20 -7.16
CA LYS A 59 -5.97 12.71 -7.97
C LYS A 59 -4.93 11.62 -8.26
N THR A 60 -4.26 11.68 -9.40
CA THR A 60 -3.15 10.77 -9.74
C THR A 60 -2.05 10.89 -8.68
N GLY A 61 -1.41 9.77 -8.32
CA GLY A 61 -0.30 9.76 -7.34
C GLY A 61 -0.69 9.63 -5.86
N VAL A 62 -1.96 9.34 -5.53
CA VAL A 62 -2.40 9.13 -4.13
C VAL A 62 -2.57 7.65 -3.75
N GLY A 63 -1.93 6.68 -4.42
CA GLY A 63 -2.03 5.26 -4.01
C GLY A 63 -3.46 4.69 -4.06
N LYS A 64 -4.10 4.76 -5.23
CA LYS A 64 -5.37 4.06 -5.53
C LYS A 64 -5.16 2.67 -6.14
N THR A 65 -3.90 2.30 -6.38
CA THR A 65 -3.49 1.09 -7.12
C THR A 65 -2.40 0.30 -6.38
N ALA A 66 -1.97 0.76 -5.20
CA ALA A 66 -1.02 0.06 -4.33
C ALA A 66 -1.77 -0.55 -3.15
#